data_AF-A0A9P5XEQ1-F1
#
_entry.id   AF-A0A9P5XEQ1-F1
#
_cell.length_a   1.000
_cell.length_b   1.000
_cell.length_c   1.000
_cell.angle_alpha   90.00
_cell.angle_beta   90.00
_cell.angle_gamma   90.00
#
_symmetry.space_group_name_H-M   'P 1'
#
loop_
_entity.id
_entity.type
_entity.pdbx_description
1 polymer ?
#
loop_
_entity_poly.entity_id
_entity_poly.type
_entity_poly.pdbx_seq_one_letter_code
_entity_poly.pdbx_strand_id
1 'polypeptide(L)'
;MLIQLLPTPPHPNVLFKITFDDLPDGLVLPQTWTMHLSNLMHDELPIPRFRHALDKASFLPCILEEVTFDIPAASVTCRFIDGSVEEWKIDLNGSQGRLGVKCLQTLECVVDDVRLSILEEERGKQREKEREREKEKERLKLLQQSSPSSSVKSTKHKKKRSLLMTIVSSLSSLKYVFSLVLRHHLN
;
A
#
# COMPACT_ATOMS: atom_id res chain seq x y z
N MET A 1 -9.77 -2.10 -1.01
CA MET A 1 -9.36 -1.27 0.13
C MET A 1 -8.46 -0.13 -0.31
N LEU A 2 -8.77 1.10 0.10
CA LEU A 2 -7.89 2.26 0.05
C LEU A 2 -7.22 2.45 1.40
N ILE A 3 -5.92 2.72 1.43
CA ILE A 3 -5.19 3.15 2.63
C ILE A 3 -4.76 4.58 2.39
N GLN A 4 -5.22 5.50 3.22
CA GLN A 4 -4.89 6.90 3.17
C GLN A 4 -4.06 7.28 4.39
N LEU A 5 -3.02 8.08 4.16
CA LEU A 5 -2.20 8.68 5.21
C LEU A 5 -2.31 10.20 5.08
N LEU A 6 -2.78 10.84 6.15
CA LEU A 6 -2.91 12.29 6.26
C LEU A 6 -1.75 12.81 7.12
N PRO A 7 -0.67 13.32 6.50
CA PRO A 7 0.44 13.89 7.23
C PRO A 7 0.13 15.32 7.69
N THR A 8 0.97 15.83 8.59
CA THR A 8 0.95 17.23 8.97
C THR A 8 1.25 18.12 7.75
N PRO A 9 0.47 19.19 7.51
CA PRO A 9 0.80 20.18 6.48
C PRO A 9 2.24 20.69 6.65
N PRO A 10 2.98 20.93 5.56
CA PRO A 10 2.54 21.07 4.17
C PRO A 10 2.63 19.77 3.32
N HIS A 11 2.75 18.60 3.95
CA HIS A 11 2.95 17.36 3.21
C HIS A 11 1.68 16.91 2.46
N PRO A 12 1.83 16.33 1.25
CA PRO A 12 0.68 15.80 0.50
C PRO A 12 0.19 14.48 1.13
N ASN A 13 -1.11 14.22 0.98
CA ASN A 13 -1.70 12.95 1.39
C ASN A 13 -1.08 11.79 0.60
N VAL A 14 -0.81 10.67 1.28
CA VAL A 14 -0.29 9.46 0.65
C VAL A 14 -1.42 8.44 0.53
N LEU A 15 -1.66 7.95 -0.68
CA LEU A 15 -2.72 6.98 -0.97
C LEU A 15 -2.11 5.68 -1.49
N PHE A 16 -2.48 4.56 -0.86
CA PHE A 16 -2.17 3.22 -1.32
C PHE A 16 -3.45 2.47 -1.63
N LYS A 17 -3.55 1.88 -2.82
CA LYS A 17 -4.70 1.09 -3.23
C LYS A 17 -4.33 -0.39 -3.17
N ILE A 18 -5.12 -1.17 -2.44
CA ILE A 18 -5.05 -2.63 -2.44
C ILE A 18 -6.31 -3.15 -3.11
N THR A 19 -6.12 -3.81 -4.26
CA THR A 19 -7.17 -4.47 -5.04
C THR A 19 -6.83 -5.93 -5.17
N PHE A 20 -7.85 -6.77 -5.04
CA PHE A 20 -7.81 -8.15 -5.49
C PHE A 20 -8.69 -8.23 -6.74
N ASP A 21 -8.16 -8.88 -7.77
CA ASP A 21 -8.96 -9.23 -8.92
C ASP A 21 -9.88 -10.39 -8.55
N ASP A 22 -11.02 -10.47 -9.23
CA ASP A 22 -11.90 -11.63 -9.07
C ASP A 22 -11.23 -12.89 -9.62
N LEU A 23 -11.42 -14.00 -8.91
CA LEU A 23 -10.94 -15.29 -9.38
C LEU A 23 -11.75 -15.72 -10.62
N PRO A 24 -11.09 -16.18 -11.70
CA PRO A 24 -11.77 -16.75 -12.85
C PRO A 24 -12.82 -17.80 -12.48
N ASP A 25 -13.92 -17.80 -13.22
CA ASP A 25 -14.94 -18.84 -13.11
C ASP A 25 -14.40 -20.17 -13.64
N GLY A 26 -14.59 -21.25 -12.87
CA GLY A 26 -14.07 -22.58 -13.17
C GLY A 26 -12.78 -22.97 -12.42
N LEU A 27 -12.20 -22.06 -11.62
CA LEU A 27 -11.15 -22.45 -10.69
C LEU A 27 -11.68 -23.36 -9.59
N VAL A 28 -11.03 -24.50 -9.39
CA VAL A 28 -11.30 -25.39 -8.27
C VAL A 28 -10.91 -24.67 -6.99
N LEU A 29 -11.91 -24.39 -6.15
CA LEU A 29 -11.69 -23.76 -4.86
C LEU A 29 -11.03 -24.75 -3.89
N PRO A 30 -10.16 -24.29 -2.99
CA PRO A 30 -9.69 -25.10 -1.87
C PRO A 30 -10.88 -25.70 -1.11
N GLN A 31 -10.79 -26.97 -0.73
CA GLN A 31 -11.88 -27.69 -0.04
C GLN A 31 -12.36 -26.94 1.22
N THR A 32 -11.46 -26.29 1.93
CA THR A 32 -11.77 -25.48 3.11
C THR A 32 -12.69 -24.30 2.78
N TRP A 33 -12.48 -23.64 1.64
CA TRP A 33 -13.32 -22.52 1.20
C TRP A 33 -14.71 -23.02 0.79
N THR A 34 -14.79 -24.14 0.07
CA THR A 34 -16.06 -24.78 -0.28
C THR A 34 -16.88 -25.13 0.97
N MET A 35 -16.22 -25.68 1.99
CA MET A 35 -16.85 -25.98 3.28
C MET A 35 -17.36 -24.70 3.98
N HIS A 36 -16.55 -23.64 4.01
CA HIS A 36 -17.00 -22.35 4.58
C HIS A 36 -18.21 -21.78 3.85
N LEU A 37 -18.21 -21.81 2.52
CA LEU A 37 -19.36 -21.36 1.72
C LEU A 37 -20.61 -22.20 2.01
N SER A 38 -20.47 -23.52 2.11
CA SER A 38 -21.58 -24.41 2.48
C SER A 38 -22.15 -24.09 3.86
N ASN A 39 -21.28 -23.78 4.83
CA ASN A 39 -21.72 -23.41 6.17
C ASN A 39 -22.43 -22.06 6.17
N LEU A 40 -21.89 -21.05 5.49
CA LEU A 40 -22.54 -19.75 5.33
C LEU A 40 -23.93 -19.89 4.71
N MET A 41 -24.07 -20.75 3.69
CA MET A 41 -25.37 -21.04 3.07
C MET A 41 -26.34 -21.75 4.03
N HIS A 42 -25.83 -22.70 4.83
CA HIS A 42 -26.64 -23.41 5.82
C HIS A 42 -27.17 -22.48 6.92
N ASP A 43 -26.34 -21.53 7.34
CA ASP A 43 -26.65 -20.54 8.38
C ASP A 43 -27.39 -19.30 7.83
N GLU A 44 -27.79 -19.31 6.55
CA GLU A 44 -28.44 -18.18 5.85
C GLU A 44 -27.66 -16.86 5.89
N LEU A 45 -26.32 -16.95 5.97
CA LEU A 45 -25.43 -15.80 6.01
C LEU A 45 -25.10 -15.29 4.59
N PRO A 46 -24.88 -13.97 4.43
CA PRO A 46 -24.48 -13.41 3.15
C PRO A 46 -23.18 -14.02 2.62
N ILE A 47 -23.20 -14.44 1.37
CA ILE A 47 -22.00 -14.92 0.67
C ILE A 47 -21.11 -13.71 0.37
N PRO A 48 -19.81 -13.76 0.70
CA PRO A 48 -18.91 -12.66 0.43
C PRO A 48 -18.79 -12.41 -1.09
N ARG A 49 -18.80 -11.13 -1.48
CA ARG A 49 -18.62 -10.72 -2.88
C ARG A 49 -17.34 -11.27 -3.50
N PHE A 50 -16.25 -11.25 -2.73
CA PHE A 50 -14.93 -11.71 -3.16
C PHE A 50 -14.62 -13.05 -2.52
N ARG A 51 -14.32 -14.08 -3.32
CA ARG A 51 -13.95 -15.41 -2.80
C ARG A 51 -12.68 -15.37 -1.94
N HIS A 52 -11.78 -14.42 -2.21
CA HIS A 52 -10.60 -14.15 -1.39
C HIS A 52 -10.93 -13.76 0.05
N ALA A 53 -12.13 -13.27 0.34
CA ALA A 53 -12.54 -12.97 1.70
C ALA A 53 -12.54 -14.22 2.61
N LEU A 54 -12.61 -15.43 2.04
CA LEU A 54 -12.55 -16.68 2.81
C LEU A 54 -11.13 -16.99 3.30
N ASP A 55 -10.11 -16.32 2.77
CA ASP A 55 -8.74 -16.45 3.23
C ASP A 55 -8.44 -15.46 4.35
N LYS A 56 -7.86 -15.99 5.44
CA LYS A 56 -7.61 -15.23 6.66
C LYS A 56 -6.67 -14.04 6.47
N ALA A 57 -5.74 -14.11 5.52
CA ALA A 57 -4.78 -13.04 5.28
C ALA A 57 -5.37 -11.92 4.40
N SER A 58 -6.30 -12.25 3.51
CA SER A 58 -6.93 -11.30 2.58
C SER A 58 -8.33 -10.83 2.99
N PHE A 59 -8.94 -11.46 4.00
CA PHE A 59 -10.24 -11.08 4.56
C PHE A 59 -10.34 -9.58 4.88
N LEU A 60 -9.38 -9.06 5.65
CA LEU A 60 -9.42 -7.68 6.13
C LEU A 60 -9.49 -6.66 4.97
N PRO A 61 -8.60 -6.70 3.97
CA PRO A 61 -8.73 -5.83 2.79
C PRO A 61 -9.92 -6.13 1.87
N CYS A 62 -10.67 -7.23 2.07
CA CYS A 62 -11.93 -7.48 1.38
C CYS A 62 -13.14 -6.82 2.07
N ILE A 63 -13.10 -6.63 3.39
CA ILE A 63 -14.20 -6.01 4.15
C ILE A 63 -14.00 -4.51 4.42
N LEU A 64 -12.76 -4.04 4.35
CA LEU A 64 -12.44 -2.61 4.48
C LEU A 64 -12.47 -1.93 3.12
N GLU A 65 -13.31 -0.92 3.01
CA GLU A 65 -13.34 -0.02 1.86
C GLU A 65 -12.19 0.97 1.93
N GLU A 66 -12.01 1.62 3.08
CA GLU A 66 -11.02 2.67 3.31
C GLU A 66 -10.44 2.61 4.73
N VAL A 67 -9.14 2.88 4.86
CA VAL A 67 -8.43 3.05 6.13
C VAL A 67 -7.65 4.35 6.07
N THR A 68 -8.00 5.30 6.93
CA THR A 68 -7.36 6.61 7.01
C THR A 68 -6.58 6.75 8.30
N PHE A 69 -5.29 7.03 8.17
CA PHE A 69 -4.39 7.34 9.27
C PHE A 69 -4.21 8.87 9.33
N ASP A 70 -4.76 9.51 10.36
CA ASP A 70 -4.55 10.93 10.65
C ASP A 70 -3.38 11.08 11.62
N ILE A 71 -2.21 11.47 11.09
CA ILE A 71 -1.00 11.63 11.90
C ILE A 71 -1.15 12.79 12.89
N PRO A 72 -1.58 14.01 12.48
CA PRO A 72 -1.80 15.13 13.40
C PRO A 72 -2.78 14.82 14.55
N ALA A 73 -3.90 14.18 14.23
CA ALA A 73 -4.91 13.82 15.23
C ALA A 73 -4.56 12.56 16.02
N ALA A 74 -3.52 11.82 15.59
CA ALA A 74 -3.17 10.50 16.08
C ALA A 74 -4.40 9.57 16.12
N SER A 75 -5.19 9.54 15.05
CA SER A 75 -6.37 8.69 14.94
C SER A 75 -6.33 7.79 13.70
N VAL A 76 -7.07 6.69 13.79
CA VAL A 76 -7.30 5.76 12.68
C VAL A 76 -8.80 5.69 12.46
N THR A 77 -9.22 5.92 11.22
CA THR A 77 -10.60 5.75 10.78
C THR A 77 -10.67 4.61 9.77
N CYS A 78 -11.63 3.71 9.93
CA CYS A 78 -11.89 2.61 9.02
C CYS A 78 -13.33 2.72 8.50
N ARG A 79 -13.51 2.65 7.18
CA ARG A 79 -14.80 2.53 6.51
C ARG A 79 -14.94 1.12 5.97
N PHE A 80 -16.04 0.47 6.31
CA PHE A 80 -16.34 -0.90 5.87
C PHE A 80 -17.26 -0.90 4.65
N ILE A 81 -17.31 -2.03 3.94
CA ILE A 81 -18.13 -2.22 2.74
C ILE A 81 -19.64 -2.12 2.98
N ASP A 82 -20.10 -2.23 4.23
CA ASP A 82 -21.50 -2.02 4.62
C ASP A 82 -21.82 -0.54 4.91
N GLY A 83 -20.83 0.34 4.77
CA GLY A 83 -20.94 1.78 5.03
C GLY A 83 -20.71 2.18 6.48
N SER A 84 -20.49 1.23 7.40
CA SER A 84 -20.12 1.54 8.78
C SER A 84 -18.74 2.20 8.84
N VAL A 85 -18.55 3.07 9.83
CA VAL A 85 -17.30 3.80 10.05
C VAL A 85 -16.92 3.69 11.52
N GLU A 86 -15.71 3.20 11.75
CA GLU A 86 -15.12 3.08 13.09
C GLU A 86 -13.91 4.00 13.19
N GLU A 87 -13.83 4.78 14.26
CA GLU A 87 -12.71 5.67 14.54
C GLU A 87 -12.17 5.43 15.94
N TRP A 88 -10.85 5.36 16.07
CA TRP A 88 -10.19 5.31 17.38
C TRP A 88 -8.90 6.12 17.39
N LYS A 89 -8.55 6.59 18.59
CA LYS A 89 -7.29 7.28 18.83
C LYS A 89 -6.16 6.28 19.11
N ILE A 90 -4.99 6.58 18.58
CA ILE A 90 -3.75 5.87 18.87
C ILE A 90 -3.34 6.27 20.29
N ASP A 91 -3.35 5.31 21.21
CA ASP A 91 -2.91 5.54 22.58
C ASP A 91 -1.40 5.82 22.61
N LEU A 92 -1.01 7.01 23.06
CA LEU A 92 0.38 7.43 23.20
C LEU A 92 0.89 7.35 24.65
N ASN A 93 -0.03 7.30 25.63
CA ASN A 93 0.31 7.53 27.03
C ASN A 93 -0.06 6.35 27.95
N GLY A 94 -0.93 5.43 27.52
CA GLY A 94 -1.38 4.30 28.31
C GLY A 94 -0.45 3.08 28.26
N SER A 95 -0.97 1.93 28.69
CA SER A 95 -0.22 0.65 28.74
C SER A 95 0.28 0.20 27.37
N GLN A 96 -0.36 0.66 26.29
CA GLN A 96 0.02 0.43 24.90
C GLN A 96 0.77 1.63 24.28
N GLY A 97 1.05 2.70 25.05
CA GLY A 97 1.65 3.95 24.57
C GLY A 97 2.94 3.76 23.76
N ARG A 98 3.81 2.83 24.16
CA ARG A 98 5.04 2.52 23.40
C ARG A 98 4.76 1.99 22.00
N LEU A 99 3.66 1.24 21.81
CA LEU A 99 3.29 0.71 20.50
C LEU A 99 2.67 1.81 19.63
N GLY A 100 1.82 2.66 20.22
CA GLY A 100 1.25 3.81 19.53
C GLY A 100 2.30 4.80 19.03
N VAL A 101 3.28 5.15 19.87
CA VAL A 101 4.41 6.02 19.49
C VAL A 101 5.22 5.41 18.35
N LYS A 102 5.53 4.09 18.41
CA LYS A 102 6.22 3.39 17.31
C LYS A 102 5.41 3.37 16.02
N CYS A 103 4.08 3.22 16.12
CA CYS A 103 3.19 3.25 14.99
C CYS A 103 3.24 4.62 14.29
N LEU A 104 3.04 5.71 15.04
CA LEU A 104 3.15 7.08 14.51
C LEU A 104 4.53 7.34 13.89
N GLN A 105 5.61 6.99 14.59
CA GLN A 105 6.96 7.16 14.05
C GLN A 105 7.17 6.40 12.74
N THR A 106 6.60 5.19 12.62
CA THR A 106 6.69 4.41 11.39
C THR A 106 5.89 5.06 10.26
N LEU A 107 4.71 5.62 10.56
CA LEU A 107 3.90 6.35 9.59
C LEU A 107 4.62 7.62 9.12
N GLU A 108 5.25 8.37 10.01
CA GLU A 108 6.09 9.52 9.65
C GLU A 108 7.27 9.12 8.75
N CYS A 109 7.95 8.01 9.04
CA CYS A 109 8.99 7.48 8.15
C CYS A 109 8.45 7.16 6.74
N VAL A 110 7.22 6.66 6.62
CA VAL A 110 6.59 6.42 5.31
C VAL A 110 6.36 7.74 4.57
N VAL A 111 5.92 8.80 5.25
CA VAL A 111 5.77 10.14 4.66
C VAL A 111 7.11 10.67 4.15
N ASP A 112 8.16 10.54 4.95
CA ASP A 112 9.52 10.94 4.57
C ASP A 112 10.04 10.13 3.38
N ASP A 113 9.83 8.82 3.36
CA ASP A 113 10.23 7.94 2.26
C ASP A 113 9.53 8.33 0.95
N VAL A 114 8.23 8.62 1.00
CA VAL A 114 7.46 9.08 -0.16
C VAL A 114 7.98 10.43 -0.65
N ARG A 115 8.25 11.38 0.26
CA ARG A 115 8.84 12.68 -0.09
C ARG A 115 10.20 12.51 -0.78
N LEU A 116 11.08 11.69 -0.22
CA LEU A 116 12.39 11.42 -0.80
C LEU A 116 12.27 10.75 -2.17
N SER A 117 11.31 9.84 -2.35
CA SER A 117 11.06 9.21 -3.64
C SER A 117 10.63 10.20 -4.71
N ILE A 118 9.76 11.16 -4.38
CA ILE A 118 9.33 12.21 -5.32
C ILE A 118 10.52 13.07 -5.75
N LEU A 119 11.33 13.54 -4.81
CA LEU A 119 12.53 14.35 -5.10
C LEU A 119 13.55 13.58 -5.96
N GLU A 120 13.71 12.29 -5.69
CA GLU A 120 14.63 11.45 -6.47
C GLU A 120 14.11 11.21 -7.89
N GLU A 121 12.80 11.02 -8.06
CA GLU A 121 12.17 10.88 -9.37
C GLU A 121 12.36 12.14 -10.22
N GLU A 122 12.14 13.33 -9.64
CA GLU A 122 12.38 14.60 -10.33
C GLU A 122 13.85 14.77 -10.74
N ARG A 123 14.77 14.43 -9.84
CA ARG A 123 16.20 14.44 -10.16
C ARG A 123 16.55 13.43 -11.26
N GLY A 124 15.87 12.29 -11.31
CA GLY A 124 15.97 11.29 -12.36
C GLY A 124 15.54 11.86 -13.71
N LYS A 125 14.35 12.46 -13.79
CA LYS A 125 13.80 13.11 -14.99
C LYS A 125 14.71 14.20 -15.53
N GLN A 126 15.33 15.00 -14.64
CA GLN A 126 16.25 16.05 -15.06
C GLN A 126 17.52 15.49 -15.73
N ARG A 127 18.09 14.43 -15.16
CA ARG A 127 19.26 13.75 -15.73
C ARG A 127 18.94 13.07 -17.06
N GLU A 128 17.73 12.53 -17.20
CA GLU A 128 17.28 11.92 -18.45
C GLU A 128 17.13 12.95 -19.57
N LYS A 129 16.49 14.09 -19.29
CA LYS A 129 16.37 15.22 -20.24
C LYS A 129 17.74 15.75 -20.69
N GLU A 130 18.71 15.81 -19.79
CA GLU A 130 20.07 16.24 -20.13
C GLU A 130 20.74 15.24 -21.09
N ARG A 131 20.62 13.93 -20.82
CA ARG A 131 21.13 12.88 -21.70
C ARG A 131 20.46 12.86 -23.06
N GLU A 132 19.16 13.12 -23.13
CA GLU A 132 18.44 13.23 -24.41
C GLU A 132 18.95 14.41 -25.23
N ARG A 133 19.17 15.58 -24.60
CA ARG A 133 19.76 16.75 -25.26
C ARG A 133 21.18 16.50 -25.76
N GLU A 134 21.99 15.75 -25.01
CA GLU A 134 23.32 15.35 -25.47
C GLU A 134 23.26 14.40 -26.67
N LYS A 135 22.40 13.37 -26.63
CA LYS A 135 22.19 12.44 -27.75
C LYS A 135 21.67 13.15 -29.00
N GLU A 136 20.79 14.13 -28.83
CA GLU A 136 20.28 14.93 -29.95
C GLU A 136 21.39 15.79 -30.57
N LYS A 137 22.21 16.44 -29.74
CA LYS A 137 23.41 17.16 -30.21
C LYS A 137 24.39 16.24 -30.93
N GLU A 138 24.59 15.03 -30.43
CA GLU A 138 25.47 14.03 -31.05
C GLU A 138 24.88 13.53 -32.38
N ARG A 139 23.57 13.27 -32.47
CA ARG A 139 22.89 12.94 -33.74
C ARG A 139 23.04 14.05 -34.77
N LEU A 140 22.87 15.31 -34.37
CA LEU A 140 23.08 16.46 -35.26
C LEU A 140 24.53 16.56 -35.74
N LYS A 141 25.51 16.28 -34.87
CA LYS A 141 26.94 16.22 -35.26
C LYS A 141 27.25 15.06 -36.20
N LEU A 142 26.70 13.86 -35.95
CA LEU A 142 26.89 12.67 -36.80
C LEU A 142 26.26 12.84 -38.18
N LEU A 143 25.12 13.54 -38.29
CA LEU A 143 24.55 13.91 -39.58
C LEU A 143 25.44 14.87 -40.38
N GLN A 144 26.31 15.64 -39.70
CA GLN A 144 27.33 16.49 -40.33
C GLN A 144 28.67 15.76 -40.59
N GLN A 145 28.91 14.59 -39.97
CA GLN A 145 30.16 13.83 -40.09
C GLN A 145 29.88 12.35 -40.41
N SER A 146 29.83 12.03 -41.70
CA SER A 146 29.75 10.67 -42.21
C SER A 146 31.05 9.88 -41.98
N SER A 147 31.14 9.06 -40.91
CA SER A 147 31.84 7.73 -40.87
C SER A 147 31.76 7.06 -39.47
N PRO A 148 31.83 5.70 -39.35
CA PRO A 148 31.37 4.98 -38.15
C PRO A 148 32.49 4.35 -37.28
N SER A 149 32.35 4.40 -35.94
CA SER A 149 32.79 3.41 -34.91
C SER A 149 32.41 3.95 -33.51
N SER A 150 32.17 3.23 -32.40
CA SER A 150 31.92 1.83 -32.03
C SER A 150 31.49 1.78 -30.53
N SER A 151 30.52 0.91 -30.19
CA SER A 151 30.22 0.24 -28.89
C SER A 151 30.10 1.01 -27.54
N VAL A 152 28.92 0.94 -26.91
CA VAL A 152 28.61 1.45 -25.55
C VAL A 152 28.36 0.30 -24.55
N LYS A 153 28.90 0.40 -23.33
CA LYS A 153 28.70 -0.55 -22.20
C LYS A 153 27.60 -0.08 -21.25
N SER A 154 26.75 -1.00 -20.80
CA SER A 154 25.62 -0.80 -19.88
C SER A 154 26.02 -0.88 -18.40
N THR A 155 25.54 0.06 -17.58
CA THR A 155 25.74 0.09 -16.11
C THR A 155 24.63 -0.63 -15.35
N LYS A 156 24.99 -1.34 -14.26
CA LYS A 156 24.12 -2.18 -13.42
C LYS A 156 23.30 -1.36 -12.40
N HIS A 157 22.02 -1.70 -12.23
CA HIS A 157 21.11 -1.10 -11.25
C HIS A 157 21.24 -1.71 -9.84
N LYS A 158 21.15 -0.86 -8.80
CA LYS A 158 21.16 -1.23 -7.37
C LYS A 158 19.73 -1.51 -6.90
N LYS A 159 19.48 -2.69 -6.33
CA LYS A 159 18.16 -3.10 -5.80
C LYS A 159 17.77 -2.20 -4.62
N LYS A 160 16.69 -1.43 -4.76
CA LYS A 160 16.01 -0.78 -3.63
C LYS A 160 15.06 -1.77 -2.95
N ARG A 161 14.99 -1.68 -1.62
CA ARG A 161 14.06 -2.44 -0.78
C ARG A 161 12.63 -1.96 -1.09
N SER A 162 11.65 -2.86 -1.23
CA SER A 162 10.31 -2.45 -1.69
C SER A 162 9.55 -1.72 -0.58
N LEU A 163 9.03 -0.53 -0.90
CA LEU A 163 8.16 0.30 -0.06
C LEU A 163 6.97 -0.51 0.51
N LEU A 164 6.48 -1.46 -0.28
CA LEU A 164 5.37 -2.34 0.07
C LEU A 164 5.69 -3.19 1.31
N MET A 165 6.94 -3.65 1.48
CA MET A 165 7.31 -4.41 2.68
C MET A 165 7.33 -3.53 3.93
N THR A 166 7.67 -2.24 3.82
CA THR A 166 7.61 -1.30 4.97
C THR A 166 6.16 -1.10 5.43
N ILE A 167 5.23 -0.94 4.48
CA ILE A 167 3.78 -0.78 4.78
C ILE A 167 3.18 -2.06 5.36
N VAL A 168 3.51 -3.22 4.80
CA VAL A 168 3.05 -4.51 5.34
C VAL A 168 3.58 -4.74 6.76
N SER A 169 4.81 -4.28 7.04
CA SER A 169 5.39 -4.35 8.38
C SER A 169 4.61 -3.49 9.38
N SER A 170 4.24 -2.26 9.03
CA SER A 170 3.47 -1.38 9.91
C SER A 170 2.03 -1.89 10.13
N LEU A 171 1.39 -2.45 9.10
CA LEU A 171 0.07 -3.09 9.22
C LEU A 171 0.08 -4.32 10.12
N SER A 172 1.19 -5.07 10.18
CA SER A 172 1.29 -6.26 11.04
C SER A 172 1.26 -5.92 12.53
N SER A 173 1.72 -4.72 12.93
CA SER A 173 1.60 -4.22 14.31
C SER A 173 0.16 -3.84 14.68
N LEU A 174 -0.69 -3.53 13.70
CA LEU A 174 -2.12 -3.24 13.90
C LEU A 174 -2.97 -4.50 14.10
N LYS A 175 -2.44 -5.71 13.88
CA LYS A 175 -3.19 -6.97 14.04
C LYS A 175 -3.83 -7.11 15.43
N TYR A 176 -3.20 -6.58 16.47
CA TYR A 176 -3.76 -6.60 17.83
C TYR A 176 -4.91 -5.62 18.01
N VAL A 177 -4.87 -4.48 17.32
CA VAL A 177 -5.92 -3.46 17.34
C VAL A 177 -7.13 -3.94 16.54
N PHE A 178 -6.92 -4.47 15.32
CA PHE A 178 -7.99 -5.08 14.52
C PHE A 178 -8.62 -6.28 15.21
N SER A 179 -7.84 -7.10 15.94
CA SER A 179 -8.39 -8.21 16.74
C SER A 179 -9.29 -7.74 17.88
N LEU A 180 -9.09 -6.52 18.40
CA LEU A 180 -9.94 -5.94 19.45
C LEU A 180 -11.25 -5.42 18.85
N VAL A 181 -11.17 -4.73 17.71
CA VAL A 181 -12.33 -4.19 17.00
C VAL A 181 -13.21 -5.31 16.42
N LEU A 182 -12.62 -6.32 15.78
CA LEU A 182 -13.36 -7.49 15.29
C LEU A 182 -14.05 -8.27 16.41
N ARG A 183 -13.49 -8.33 17.62
CA ARG A 183 -14.17 -8.93 18.78
C ARG A 183 -15.36 -8.12 19.26
N HIS A 184 -15.33 -6.81 19.08
CA HIS A 184 -16.42 -5.92 19.52
C HIS A 184 -17.58 -5.89 18.52
N HIS A 185 -17.31 -6.24 17.25
CA HIS A 185 -18.30 -6.22 16.17
C HIS A 185 -18.90 -7.61 15.85
N LEU A 186 -18.25 -8.70 16.29
CA LEU A 186 -18.69 -10.10 16.11
C LEU A 186 -19.29 -10.75 17.37
N ASN A 187 -19.51 -9.98 18.45
CA ASN A 187 -20.34 -10.38 19.60
C ASN A 187 -21.56 -9.45 19.66
#